data_AF-A0A7Y0B7R4-F1
#
_entry.id   AF-A0A7Y0B7R4-F1
#
_cell.length_a   1.000
_cell.length_b   1.000
_cell.length_c   1.000
_cell.angle_alpha   90.00
_cell.angle_beta   90.00
_cell.angle_gamma   90.00
#
_symmetry.space_group_name_H-M   'P 1'
#
loop_
_entity.id
_entity.type
_entity.pdbx_description
1 polymer ?
#
loop_
_entity_poly.entity_id
_entity_poly.type
_entity_poly.pdbx_seq_one_letter_code
_entity_poly.pdbx_strand_id
1 'polypeptide(L)'
;MEAGFIRWEGLFHHFQQALSIDPVFCGHPDAQALLSAVQRGRALAAGSEGVVPGKAWQGRPGLSTLLAPYRYQTGLIPLSSTVWKAWCSGRPAGSPPPHARVDEKMGSLLDVLRTSPAWKAPNSTYFIVLLEYFLRFLHDRFDGQADLYGDRTAYLGPAPNKPDGSAGLWPEKAVQDDIHQHLSGLLTPGTVQREVIDVASGRTDVTYTPEPGRRLVIEVKRRKTKAERNAVERDCLAQAANYTVTGPPFGILLVGDHSSHAAGYSDFDDGAWITRYARSTTEVPRLIVVGVLPIGRPAPSALRMPAL
;
A
#
# COMPACT_ATOMS: atom_id res chain seq x y z
N MET A 1 -5.69 19.94 17.06
CA MET A 1 -4.30 19.65 17.50
C MET A 1 -4.16 18.23 18.10
N GLU A 2 -5.22 17.41 18.15
CA GLU A 2 -5.21 16.05 18.74
C GLU A 2 -4.62 14.95 17.83
N ALA A 3 -4.68 15.11 16.51
CA ALA A 3 -4.26 14.05 15.56
C ALA A 3 -2.76 13.69 15.66
N GLY A 4 -1.91 14.66 16.03
CA GLY A 4 -0.49 14.41 16.25
C GLY A 4 -0.21 13.64 17.53
N PHE A 5 -0.98 13.92 18.59
CA PHE A 5 -0.87 13.26 19.90
C PHE A 5 -1.31 11.80 19.82
N ILE A 6 -2.46 11.53 19.18
CA ILE A 6 -2.99 10.16 19.00
C ILE A 6 -2.06 9.30 18.13
N ARG A 7 -1.47 9.87 17.08
CA ARG A 7 -0.48 9.19 16.23
C ARG A 7 0.78 8.80 17.00
N TRP A 8 1.21 9.66 17.93
CA TRP A 8 2.42 9.45 18.72
C TRP A 8 2.21 8.43 19.84
N GLU A 9 1.03 8.42 20.48
CA GLU A 9 0.60 7.36 21.40
C GLU A 9 0.61 5.98 20.73
N GLY A 10 0.06 5.88 19.52
CA GLY A 10 0.05 4.63 18.75
C GLY A 10 1.45 4.11 18.43
N LEU A 11 2.36 4.98 17.98
CA LEU A 11 3.76 4.61 17.71
C LEU A 11 4.51 4.18 18.97
N PHE A 12 4.25 4.85 20.09
CA PHE A 12 4.84 4.47 21.37
C PHE A 12 4.33 3.12 21.87
N HIS A 13 3.04 2.83 21.71
CA HIS A 13 2.46 1.54 22.05
C HIS A 13 3.11 0.41 21.24
N HIS A 14 3.29 0.58 19.92
CA HIS A 14 4.01 -0.39 19.09
C HIS A 14 5.46 -0.59 19.51
N PHE A 15 6.15 0.49 19.93
CA PHE A 15 7.52 0.43 20.43
C PHE A 15 7.63 -0.34 21.76
N GLN A 16 6.70 -0.12 22.71
CA GLN A 16 6.65 -0.89 23.96
C GLN A 16 6.35 -2.36 23.72
N GLN A 17 5.44 -2.65 22.78
CA GLN A 17 5.11 -4.01 22.38
C GLN A 17 6.32 -4.73 21.75
N ALA A 18 7.09 -4.05 20.90
CA ALA A 18 8.32 -4.58 20.33
C ALA A 18 9.36 -4.92 21.41
N LEU A 19 9.52 -4.08 22.44
CA LEU A 19 10.39 -4.34 23.58
C LEU A 19 9.94 -5.54 24.43
N SER A 20 8.63 -5.85 24.48
CA SER A 20 8.13 -7.00 25.23
C SER A 20 8.22 -8.34 24.49
N ILE A 21 8.29 -8.32 23.15
CA ILE A 21 8.18 -9.52 22.32
C ILE A 21 9.54 -9.95 21.76
N ASP A 22 10.45 -9.01 21.50
CA ASP A 22 11.75 -9.30 20.88
C ASP A 22 12.89 -9.29 21.93
N PRO A 23 13.52 -10.44 22.23
CA PRO A 23 14.61 -10.54 23.21
C PRO A 23 15.88 -9.78 22.79
N VAL A 24 16.14 -9.68 21.49
CA VAL A 24 17.32 -8.98 20.93
C VAL A 24 17.12 -7.47 21.04
N PHE A 25 15.88 -7.01 20.84
CA PHE A 25 15.51 -5.61 20.95
C PHE A 25 15.35 -5.15 22.41
N CYS A 26 14.83 -6.01 23.29
CA CYS A 26 14.63 -5.75 24.71
C CYS A 26 15.94 -5.42 25.44
N GLY A 27 17.03 -6.11 25.12
CA GLY A 27 18.34 -5.90 25.73
C GLY A 27 19.18 -4.77 25.10
N HIS A 28 18.73 -4.15 24.01
CA HIS A 28 19.57 -3.23 23.25
C HIS A 28 19.71 -1.86 23.97
N PRO A 29 20.94 -1.37 24.22
CA PRO A 29 21.17 -0.16 25.00
C PRO A 29 20.52 1.09 24.38
N ASP A 30 20.48 1.19 23.05
CA ASP A 30 19.82 2.31 22.37
C ASP A 30 18.29 2.26 22.45
N ALA A 31 17.70 1.05 22.48
CA ALA A 31 16.25 0.90 22.61
C ALA A 31 15.80 1.26 24.04
N GLN A 32 16.59 0.87 25.04
CA GLN A 32 16.39 1.28 26.43
C GLN A 32 16.63 2.78 26.65
N ALA A 33 17.64 3.35 25.97
CA ALA A 33 17.91 4.79 25.99
C ALA A 33 16.77 5.60 25.34
N LEU A 34 16.19 5.09 24.24
CA LEU A 34 15.04 5.69 23.57
C LEU A 34 13.78 5.62 24.45
N LEU A 35 13.49 4.45 25.04
CA LEU A 35 12.38 4.29 25.99
C LEU A 35 12.50 5.30 27.15
N SER A 36 13.69 5.37 27.74
CA SER A 36 13.97 6.28 28.85
C SER A 36 13.84 7.76 28.44
N ALA A 37 14.29 8.13 27.24
CA ALA A 37 14.17 9.50 26.73
C ALA A 37 12.71 9.90 26.48
N VAL A 38 11.90 8.98 25.96
CA VAL A 38 10.48 9.20 25.69
C VAL A 38 9.68 9.30 27.00
N GLN A 39 9.96 8.43 27.98
CA GLN A 39 9.34 8.48 29.30
C GLN A 39 9.71 9.77 30.06
N ARG A 40 10.97 10.21 29.99
CA ARG A 40 11.39 11.51 30.52
C ARG A 40 10.69 12.67 29.83
N GLY A 41 10.60 12.63 28.50
CA GLY A 41 9.88 13.65 27.72
C GLY A 41 8.39 13.75 28.09
N ARG A 42 7.74 12.62 28.38
CA ARG A 42 6.36 12.59 28.90
C ARG A 42 6.24 13.16 30.31
N ALA A 43 7.18 12.83 31.19
CA ALA A 43 7.20 13.37 32.55
C ALA A 43 7.43 14.90 32.55
N LEU A 44 8.27 15.40 31.64
CA LEU A 44 8.53 16.83 31.44
C LEU A 44 7.33 17.54 30.76
N ALA A 45 6.66 16.91 29.80
CA ALA A 45 5.47 17.47 29.17
C ALA A 45 4.27 17.60 30.12
N ALA A 46 4.23 16.80 31.19
CA ALA A 46 3.26 16.92 32.27
C ALA A 46 3.55 18.11 33.22
N GLY A 47 4.68 18.82 33.06
CA GLY A 47 5.09 19.95 33.88
C GLY A 47 5.81 21.04 33.08
N SER A 48 5.04 21.89 32.41
CA SER A 48 5.46 23.17 31.77
C SER A 48 6.48 23.14 30.60
N GLU A 49 6.13 23.93 29.57
CA GLU A 49 6.88 24.46 28.41
C GLU A 49 8.15 23.74 27.87
N GLY A 50 7.97 23.11 26.70
CA GLY A 50 8.75 23.39 25.49
C GLY A 50 10.10 22.69 25.27
N VAL A 51 10.13 21.65 24.41
CA VAL A 51 11.22 21.41 23.43
C VAL A 51 10.66 20.76 22.16
N VAL A 52 10.91 21.35 20.99
CA VAL A 52 10.52 20.79 19.68
C VAL A 52 11.44 19.59 19.35
N PRO A 53 10.90 18.38 19.05
CA PRO A 53 11.67 17.14 18.93
C PRO A 53 12.72 17.08 17.80
N GLY A 54 12.79 18.08 16.92
CA GLY A 54 13.66 18.08 15.74
C GLY A 54 15.15 18.36 16.02
N LYS A 55 15.49 19.02 17.14
CA LYS A 55 16.90 19.40 17.43
C LYS A 55 17.74 18.33 18.14
N ALA A 56 17.15 17.23 18.60
CA ALA A 56 17.87 16.19 19.35
C ALA A 56 18.68 15.19 18.47
N TRP A 57 18.66 15.36 17.15
CA TRP A 57 19.13 14.34 16.19
C TRP A 57 20.44 14.68 15.47
N GLN A 58 21.02 15.85 15.69
CA GLN A 58 22.35 16.21 15.18
C GLN A 58 23.43 15.67 16.13
N GLY A 59 23.87 14.42 15.93
CA GLY A 59 25.07 13.92 16.61
C GLY A 59 25.22 12.42 16.84
N ARG A 60 24.45 11.53 16.19
CA ARG A 60 24.50 10.08 16.46
C ARG A 60 25.02 9.26 15.26
N PRO A 61 26.36 9.11 15.08
CA PRO A 61 26.96 8.46 13.92
C PRO A 61 26.81 6.92 13.86
N GLY A 62 26.38 6.25 14.94
CA GLY A 62 26.24 4.78 14.97
C GLY A 62 25.14 4.22 14.05
N LEU A 63 24.08 4.98 13.80
CA LEU A 63 22.97 4.57 12.93
C LEU A 63 23.33 4.57 11.43
N SER A 64 24.33 5.35 11.03
CA SER A 64 24.77 5.42 9.63
C SER A 64 25.66 4.23 9.24
N THR A 65 26.36 3.63 10.20
CA THR A 65 27.27 2.49 9.98
C THR A 65 26.51 1.16 9.86
N LEU A 66 25.34 1.04 10.51
CA LEU A 66 24.45 -0.13 10.42
C LEU A 66 23.81 -0.31 9.04
N LEU A 67 23.85 0.70 8.17
CA LEU A 67 23.21 0.72 6.85
C LEU A 67 24.21 0.60 5.67
N ALA A 68 25.49 0.32 5.94
CA ALA A 68 26.57 0.52 4.96
C ALA A 68 27.08 -0.69 4.12
N PRO A 69 26.84 -2.00 4.40
CA PRO A 69 27.55 -3.03 3.64
C PRO A 69 26.65 -3.85 2.69
N TYR A 70 26.46 -3.40 1.44
CA TYR A 70 26.29 -4.31 0.29
C TYR A 70 26.78 -3.63 -1.00
N ARG A 71 28.11 -3.53 -1.13
CA ARG A 71 28.78 -3.25 -2.40
C ARG A 71 29.52 -4.52 -2.84
N TYR A 72 29.16 -4.98 -4.04
CA TYR A 72 29.77 -6.06 -4.85
C TYR A 72 29.59 -7.52 -4.41
N GLN A 73 28.90 -8.30 -5.27
CA GLN A 73 29.52 -9.44 -5.95
C GLN A 73 28.71 -9.92 -7.16
N THR A 74 29.43 -10.12 -8.26
CA THR A 74 29.03 -10.67 -9.56
C THR A 74 28.95 -12.20 -9.53
N GLY A 75 27.94 -12.79 -10.20
CA GLY A 75 27.89 -14.22 -10.52
C GLY A 75 26.54 -14.67 -11.10
N LEU A 76 26.57 -15.28 -12.28
CA LEU A 76 25.43 -15.80 -13.07
C LEU A 76 24.88 -17.13 -12.52
N ILE A 77 23.62 -17.22 -12.05
CA ILE A 77 22.83 -18.48 -11.91
C ILE A 77 21.29 -18.17 -11.92
N PRO A 78 20.35 -19.13 -12.12
CA PRO A 78 19.22 -19.05 -13.05
C PRO A 78 17.92 -18.52 -12.43
N LEU A 79 16.98 -18.16 -13.31
CA LEU A 79 15.77 -17.37 -13.06
C LEU A 79 14.61 -18.15 -12.42
N SER A 80 14.34 -17.89 -11.14
CA SER A 80 12.99 -17.70 -10.54
C SER A 80 13.07 -17.62 -9.02
N SER A 81 13.86 -18.49 -8.36
CA SER A 81 14.02 -18.50 -6.90
C SER A 81 15.09 -17.53 -6.37
N THR A 82 16.06 -17.17 -7.20
CA THR A 82 17.18 -16.28 -6.86
C THR A 82 16.76 -14.82 -6.78
N VAL A 83 15.75 -14.43 -7.57
CA VAL A 83 15.24 -13.06 -7.60
C VAL A 83 14.41 -12.74 -6.37
N TRP A 84 13.65 -13.73 -5.89
CA TRP A 84 12.97 -13.70 -4.59
C TRP A 84 13.97 -13.51 -3.44
N LYS A 85 15.01 -14.34 -3.40
CA LYS A 85 16.08 -14.24 -2.39
C LYS A 85 16.88 -12.95 -2.51
N ALA A 86 17.19 -12.47 -3.71
CA ALA A 86 17.90 -11.20 -3.91
C ALA A 86 17.04 -9.99 -3.51
N TRP A 87 15.72 -10.04 -3.68
CA TRP A 87 14.80 -9.02 -3.17
C TRP A 87 14.74 -9.06 -1.64
N CYS A 88 14.52 -10.23 -1.02
CA CYS A 88 14.51 -10.39 0.43
C CYS A 88 15.84 -9.99 1.09
N SER A 89 16.97 -10.35 0.49
CA SER A 89 18.32 -10.03 0.96
C SER A 89 18.75 -8.59 0.64
N GLY A 90 18.02 -7.88 -0.22
CA GLY A 90 18.31 -6.51 -0.66
C GLY A 90 17.20 -5.51 -0.34
N ARG A 91 16.31 -5.85 0.61
CA ARG A 91 15.22 -4.97 1.01
C ARG A 91 15.77 -3.63 1.50
N PRO A 92 15.27 -2.49 0.99
CA PRO A 92 15.68 -1.19 1.49
C PRO A 92 15.43 -1.10 2.99
N ALA A 93 16.30 -0.39 3.70
CA ALA A 93 16.15 -0.17 5.13
C ALA A 93 14.78 0.46 5.42
N GLY A 94 13.96 -0.23 6.24
CA GLY A 94 12.57 0.16 6.52
C GLY A 94 11.49 -0.63 5.76
N SER A 95 11.85 -1.63 4.92
CA SER A 95 10.84 -2.54 4.37
C SER A 95 10.10 -3.31 5.47
N PRO A 96 8.76 -3.46 5.38
CA PRO A 96 7.95 -4.18 6.37
C PRO A 96 8.33 -5.67 6.46
N PRO A 97 8.10 -6.41 7.56
CA PRO A 97 8.55 -7.80 7.72
C PRO A 97 8.00 -8.75 6.64
N PRO A 98 8.70 -9.86 6.31
CA PRO A 98 8.29 -10.80 5.25
C PRO A 98 6.85 -11.27 5.40
N HIS A 99 6.13 -11.47 4.30
CA HIS A 99 4.75 -11.92 4.29
C HIS A 99 4.50 -12.88 3.10
N ALA A 100 4.61 -14.19 3.33
CA ALA A 100 4.68 -15.23 2.29
C ALA A 100 3.71 -15.08 1.10
N ARG A 101 2.42 -14.83 1.32
CA ARG A 101 1.45 -14.64 0.22
C ARG A 101 1.68 -13.37 -0.61
N VAL A 102 1.81 -12.22 0.06
CA VAL A 102 2.14 -10.93 -0.57
C VAL A 102 3.45 -11.02 -1.34
N ASP A 103 4.41 -11.70 -0.74
CA ASP A 103 5.76 -11.94 -1.22
C ASP A 103 5.78 -12.77 -2.52
N GLU A 104 5.09 -13.91 -2.52
CA GLU A 104 4.89 -14.74 -3.71
C GLU A 104 4.16 -13.97 -4.81
N LYS A 105 3.10 -13.25 -4.44
CA LYS A 105 2.34 -12.43 -5.39
C LYS A 105 3.19 -11.34 -6.01
N MET A 106 3.98 -10.63 -5.19
CA MET A 106 4.95 -9.64 -5.63
C MET A 106 5.93 -10.25 -6.64
N GLY A 107 6.48 -11.44 -6.35
CA GLY A 107 7.36 -12.17 -7.27
C GLY A 107 6.72 -12.35 -8.65
N SER A 108 5.50 -12.91 -8.68
CA SER A 108 4.77 -13.16 -9.93
C SER A 108 4.51 -11.89 -10.76
N LEU A 109 4.19 -10.78 -10.10
CA LEU A 109 3.93 -9.50 -10.78
C LEU A 109 5.24 -8.87 -11.28
N LEU A 110 6.32 -8.98 -10.51
CA LEU A 110 7.62 -8.46 -10.92
C LEU A 110 8.20 -9.20 -12.12
N ASP A 111 7.96 -10.51 -12.25
CA ASP A 111 8.38 -11.28 -13.43
C ASP A 111 7.75 -10.74 -14.71
N VAL A 112 6.50 -10.28 -14.65
CA VAL A 112 5.82 -9.63 -15.75
C VAL A 112 6.30 -8.18 -15.96
N LEU A 113 6.46 -7.40 -14.88
CA LEU A 113 6.89 -5.99 -14.97
C LEU A 113 8.29 -5.85 -15.58
N ARG A 114 9.21 -6.77 -15.23
CA ARG A 114 10.59 -6.81 -15.74
C ARG A 114 10.68 -7.08 -17.24
N THR A 115 9.64 -7.62 -17.88
CA THR A 115 9.64 -7.80 -19.33
C THR A 115 9.49 -6.48 -20.09
N SER A 116 9.09 -5.39 -19.42
CA SER A 116 8.97 -4.09 -20.07
C SER A 116 10.34 -3.46 -20.31
N PRO A 117 10.64 -2.96 -21.52
CA PRO A 117 11.89 -2.24 -21.78
C PRO A 117 12.01 -0.93 -20.97
N ALA A 118 10.90 -0.44 -20.42
CA ALA A 118 10.87 0.73 -19.54
C ALA A 118 11.19 0.41 -18.07
N TRP A 119 11.37 -0.87 -17.70
CA TRP A 119 11.64 -1.30 -16.33
C TRP A 119 13.09 -1.02 -15.93
N LYS A 120 13.39 0.26 -15.65
CA LYS A 120 14.72 0.76 -15.33
C LYS A 120 14.69 1.60 -14.07
N ALA A 121 15.78 1.54 -13.30
CA ALA A 121 15.97 2.40 -12.14
C ALA A 121 16.07 3.88 -12.57
N PRO A 122 15.62 4.83 -11.72
CA PRO A 122 15.06 4.60 -10.39
C PRO A 122 13.53 4.37 -10.40
N ASN A 123 12.86 4.49 -11.55
CA ASN A 123 11.40 4.34 -11.66
C ASN A 123 10.93 2.95 -11.20
N SER A 124 11.65 1.89 -11.58
CA SER A 124 11.37 0.53 -11.13
C SER A 124 11.51 0.39 -9.60
N THR A 125 12.52 1.02 -9.00
CA THR A 125 12.73 1.00 -7.54
C THR A 125 11.55 1.61 -6.80
N TYR A 126 11.09 2.79 -7.23
CA TYR A 126 9.92 3.43 -6.62
C TYR A 126 8.63 2.66 -6.84
N PHE A 127 8.46 2.06 -8.02
CA PHE A 127 7.29 1.25 -8.31
C PHE A 127 7.26 -0.04 -7.48
N ILE A 128 8.42 -0.68 -7.23
CA ILE A 128 8.51 -1.85 -6.33
C ILE A 128 8.02 -1.49 -4.92
N VAL A 129 8.49 -0.37 -4.36
CA VAL A 129 8.08 0.08 -3.03
C VAL A 129 6.57 0.38 -2.99
N LEU A 130 6.06 1.10 -3.99
CA LEU A 130 4.63 1.39 -4.09
C LEU A 130 3.80 0.10 -4.18
N LEU A 131 4.23 -0.83 -5.04
CA LEU A 131 3.56 -2.11 -5.25
C LEU A 131 3.55 -2.95 -3.97
N GLU A 132 4.62 -2.92 -3.18
CA GLU A 132 4.69 -3.67 -1.93
C GLU A 132 3.64 -3.19 -0.93
N TYR A 133 3.56 -1.88 -0.71
CA TYR A 133 2.57 -1.31 0.19
C TYR A 133 1.15 -1.46 -0.32
N PHE A 134 0.97 -1.45 -1.65
CA PHE A 134 -0.31 -1.71 -2.29
C PHE A 134 -0.78 -3.18 -2.10
N LEU A 135 0.09 -4.16 -2.30
CA LEU A 135 -0.27 -5.57 -2.11
C LEU A 135 -0.56 -5.89 -0.64
N ARG A 136 0.18 -5.28 0.29
CA ARG A 136 -0.13 -5.36 1.72
C ARG A 136 -1.46 -4.74 2.05
N PHE A 137 -1.75 -3.56 1.49
CA PHE A 137 -3.07 -2.93 1.64
C PHE A 137 -4.18 -3.89 1.20
N LEU A 138 -4.06 -4.49 0.02
CA LEU A 138 -5.06 -5.45 -0.45
C LEU A 138 -5.18 -6.61 0.53
N HIS A 139 -4.07 -7.27 0.86
CA HIS A 139 -4.05 -8.44 1.73
C HIS A 139 -4.71 -8.15 3.09
N ASP A 140 -4.30 -7.05 3.75
CA ASP A 140 -4.84 -6.65 5.05
C ASP A 140 -6.35 -6.35 4.99
N ARG A 141 -6.87 -5.87 3.84
CA ARG A 141 -8.30 -5.54 3.66
C ARG A 141 -9.14 -6.71 3.17
N PHE A 142 -8.51 -7.71 2.54
CA PHE A 142 -9.13 -9.01 2.28
C PHE A 142 -9.44 -9.73 3.58
N ASP A 143 -8.51 -9.74 4.54
CA ASP A 143 -8.67 -10.39 5.84
C ASP A 143 -9.37 -9.51 6.91
N GLY A 144 -9.34 -8.18 6.71
CA GLY A 144 -9.87 -7.23 7.68
C GLY A 144 -11.39 -7.29 7.90
N GLN A 145 -11.83 -7.06 9.13
CA GLN A 145 -13.25 -6.78 9.42
C GLN A 145 -13.59 -5.31 9.13
N ALA A 146 -14.90 -5.01 9.08
CA ALA A 146 -15.39 -3.65 8.81
C ALA A 146 -14.89 -2.62 9.84
N ASP A 147 -14.62 -3.06 11.06
CA ASP A 147 -14.14 -2.25 12.18
C ASP A 147 -12.62 -2.29 12.40
N LEU A 148 -11.85 -2.93 11.52
CA LEU A 148 -10.39 -3.05 11.62
C LEU A 148 -9.70 -1.73 12.00
N TYR A 149 -10.13 -0.62 11.38
CA TYR A 149 -9.73 0.74 11.73
C TYR A 149 -10.93 1.67 11.95
N GLY A 150 -12.01 1.14 12.54
CA GLY A 150 -13.26 1.86 12.76
C GLY A 150 -13.90 2.35 11.46
N ASP A 151 -14.41 3.59 11.45
CA ASP A 151 -15.13 4.18 10.31
C ASP A 151 -14.33 4.16 9.00
N ARG A 152 -12.99 4.19 9.08
CA ARG A 152 -12.11 4.14 7.92
C ARG A 152 -12.29 2.87 7.10
N THR A 153 -12.52 1.73 7.75
CA THR A 153 -12.66 0.41 7.09
C THR A 153 -14.10 -0.07 7.04
N ALA A 154 -15.06 0.75 7.49
CA ALA A 154 -16.48 0.38 7.50
C ALA A 154 -16.97 -0.06 6.11
N TYR A 155 -16.36 0.48 5.04
CA TYR A 155 -16.64 0.12 3.66
C TYR A 155 -16.38 -1.35 3.29
N LEU A 156 -15.61 -2.07 4.10
CA LEU A 156 -15.42 -3.51 3.93
C LEU A 156 -16.69 -4.29 4.29
N GLY A 157 -17.50 -3.81 5.24
CA GLY A 157 -18.75 -4.43 5.66
C GLY A 157 -19.98 -3.92 4.89
N PRO A 158 -21.19 -4.36 5.27
CA PRO A 158 -22.42 -3.97 4.58
C PRO A 158 -22.59 -2.45 4.56
N ALA A 159 -23.01 -1.91 3.42
CA ALA A 159 -23.33 -0.49 3.32
C ALA A 159 -24.59 -0.15 4.12
N PRO A 160 -24.68 1.04 4.74
CA PRO A 160 -25.91 1.49 5.38
C PRO A 160 -27.09 1.44 4.41
N ASN A 161 -28.25 0.97 4.88
CA ASN A 161 -29.46 1.00 4.08
C ASN A 161 -29.82 2.43 3.71
N LYS A 162 -30.41 2.60 2.53
CA LYS A 162 -30.99 3.87 2.12
C LYS A 162 -32.25 4.18 2.97
N PRO A 163 -32.75 5.43 2.95
CA PRO A 163 -33.97 5.79 3.67
C PRO A 163 -35.20 4.96 3.27
N ASP A 164 -35.22 4.41 2.05
CA ASP A 164 -36.26 3.52 1.54
C ASP A 164 -36.12 2.05 1.99
N GLY A 165 -35.13 1.73 2.81
CA GLY A 165 -34.84 0.37 3.28
C GLY A 165 -34.08 -0.50 2.27
N SER A 166 -33.80 -0.02 1.05
CA SER A 166 -33.00 -0.76 0.07
C SER A 166 -31.52 -0.76 0.45
N ALA A 167 -30.79 -1.80 -0.01
CA ALA A 167 -29.36 -1.93 0.24
C ALA A 167 -28.60 -0.70 -0.30
N GLY A 168 -27.76 -0.11 0.55
CA GLY A 168 -26.89 0.99 0.17
C GLY A 168 -25.71 0.55 -0.68
N LEU A 169 -24.90 1.54 -1.07
CA LEU A 169 -23.62 1.32 -1.72
C LEU A 169 -22.59 2.24 -1.06
N TRP A 170 -21.41 1.71 -0.76
CA TRP A 170 -20.29 2.56 -0.35
C TRP A 170 -19.85 3.46 -1.51
N PRO A 171 -19.47 4.72 -1.25
CA PRO A 171 -18.91 5.59 -2.28
C PRO A 171 -17.47 5.16 -2.61
N GLU A 172 -17.03 5.41 -3.85
CA GLU A 172 -15.65 5.17 -4.30
C GLU A 172 -14.61 5.89 -3.42
N LYS A 173 -14.98 7.08 -2.94
CA LYS A 173 -14.20 7.90 -2.00
C LYS A 173 -13.76 7.12 -0.75
N ALA A 174 -14.56 6.18 -0.25
CA ALA A 174 -14.19 5.41 0.95
C ALA A 174 -12.94 4.54 0.71
N VAL A 175 -12.87 3.87 -0.44
CA VAL A 175 -11.70 3.08 -0.84
C VAL A 175 -10.50 3.99 -1.12
N GLN A 176 -10.73 5.11 -1.80
CA GLN A 176 -9.71 6.10 -2.13
C GLN A 176 -9.06 6.72 -0.89
N ASP A 177 -9.87 7.09 0.11
CA ASP A 177 -9.37 7.68 1.36
C ASP A 177 -8.53 6.68 2.15
N ASP A 178 -8.97 5.41 2.20
CA ASP A 178 -8.23 4.36 2.92
C ASP A 178 -6.87 4.06 2.28
N ILE A 179 -6.80 3.87 0.96
CA ILE A 179 -5.50 3.63 0.29
C ILE A 179 -4.58 4.85 0.41
N HIS A 180 -5.12 6.07 0.27
CA HIS A 180 -4.34 7.29 0.46
C HIS A 180 -3.76 7.39 1.87
N GLN A 181 -4.57 7.15 2.90
CA GLN A 181 -4.13 7.22 4.29
C GLN A 181 -3.14 6.10 4.63
N HIS A 182 -3.32 4.91 4.06
CA HIS A 182 -2.39 3.78 4.21
C HIS A 182 -1.01 4.15 3.68
N LEU A 183 -0.95 4.61 2.43
CA LEU A 183 0.30 4.99 1.78
C LEU A 183 0.95 6.21 2.44
N SER A 184 0.17 7.21 2.83
CA SER A 184 0.67 8.40 3.53
C SER A 184 1.27 8.08 4.91
N GLY A 185 0.85 6.99 5.54
CA GLY A 185 1.40 6.52 6.80
C GLY A 185 2.75 5.80 6.67
N LEU A 186 3.04 5.25 5.48
CA LEU A 186 4.18 4.37 5.21
C LEU A 186 5.27 5.01 4.34
N LEU A 187 4.87 5.89 3.42
CA LEU A 187 5.77 6.58 2.50
C LEU A 187 6.23 7.93 3.08
N THR A 188 7.28 8.49 2.49
CA THR A 188 7.86 9.77 2.90
C THR A 188 6.78 10.86 2.92
N PRO A 189 6.66 11.66 3.99
CA PRO A 189 5.65 12.70 4.09
C PRO A 189 5.68 13.66 2.89
N GLY A 190 4.48 14.01 2.38
CA GLY A 190 4.33 14.92 1.24
C GLY A 190 4.54 14.28 -0.13
N THR A 191 4.99 13.02 -0.21
CA THR A 191 5.16 12.30 -1.48
C THR A 191 3.87 11.66 -1.97
N VAL A 192 2.87 11.45 -1.10
CA VAL A 192 1.56 10.92 -1.47
C VAL A 192 0.54 12.06 -1.46
N GLN A 193 -0.22 12.20 -2.55
CA GLN A 193 -1.24 13.24 -2.70
C GLN A 193 -2.54 12.66 -3.23
N ARG A 194 -3.66 13.27 -2.85
CA ARG A 194 -5.02 12.91 -3.29
C ARG A 194 -5.56 13.98 -4.24
N GLU A 195 -6.33 13.56 -5.25
CA GLU A 195 -7.09 14.46 -6.12
C GLU A 195 -6.25 15.57 -6.76
N VAL A 196 -5.07 15.22 -7.27
CA VAL A 196 -4.23 16.18 -8.00
C VAL A 196 -4.92 16.55 -9.32
N ILE A 197 -5.31 17.82 -9.44
CA ILE A 197 -5.89 18.41 -10.65
C ILE A 197 -4.75 18.65 -11.68
N ASP A 198 -5.09 18.73 -12.97
CA ASP A 198 -4.17 18.98 -14.09
C ASP A 198 -3.18 17.86 -14.41
N VAL A 199 -3.58 16.60 -14.19
CA VAL A 199 -2.83 15.44 -14.66
C VAL A 199 -3.43 14.92 -15.95
N ALA A 200 -2.75 15.13 -17.08
CA ALA A 200 -3.22 14.74 -18.42
C ALA A 200 -4.65 15.25 -18.74
N SER A 201 -4.96 16.48 -18.32
CA SER A 201 -6.29 17.13 -18.43
C SER A 201 -7.40 16.50 -17.58
N GLY A 202 -7.06 15.68 -16.58
CA GLY A 202 -7.99 15.07 -15.64
C GLY A 202 -7.54 15.18 -14.17
N ARG A 203 -8.26 14.47 -13.30
CA ARG A 203 -8.00 14.36 -11.86
C ARG A 203 -7.63 12.92 -11.52
N THR A 204 -6.43 12.70 -11.03
CA THR A 204 -5.99 11.38 -10.54
C THR A 204 -6.43 11.16 -9.10
N ASP A 205 -6.82 9.94 -8.76
CA ASP A 205 -7.33 9.65 -7.41
C ASP A 205 -6.24 9.73 -6.34
N VAL A 206 -5.11 9.02 -6.54
CA VAL A 206 -3.94 9.07 -5.66
C VAL A 206 -2.65 9.09 -6.48
N THR A 207 -1.71 9.95 -6.09
CA THR A 207 -0.38 10.03 -6.71
C THR A 207 0.70 9.75 -5.68
N TYR A 208 1.79 9.14 -6.14
CA TYR A 208 3.03 8.98 -5.40
C TYR A 208 4.18 9.63 -6.19
N THR A 209 4.79 10.64 -5.60
CA THR A 209 5.86 11.47 -6.17
C THR A 209 7.07 11.45 -5.24
N PRO A 210 7.90 10.38 -5.29
CA PRO A 210 9.10 10.28 -4.46
C PRO A 210 10.16 11.33 -4.78
N GLU A 211 10.21 11.79 -6.03
CA GLU A 211 11.10 12.85 -6.49
C GLU A 211 10.36 13.77 -7.47
N PRO A 212 10.74 15.05 -7.58
CA PRO A 212 10.21 15.95 -8.59
C PRO A 212 10.27 15.33 -9.99
N GLY A 213 9.15 15.38 -10.72
CA GLY A 213 9.04 14.82 -12.07
C GLY A 213 8.87 13.29 -12.15
N ARG A 214 8.90 12.58 -11.02
CA ARG A 214 8.65 11.13 -10.98
C ARG A 214 7.31 10.83 -10.32
N ARG A 215 6.25 10.86 -11.10
CA ARG A 215 4.89 10.58 -10.61
C ARG A 215 4.46 9.17 -11.00
N LEU A 216 4.02 8.41 -10.00
CA LEU A 216 3.28 7.17 -10.13
C LEU A 216 1.83 7.41 -9.72
N VAL A 217 0.90 6.69 -10.33
CA VAL A 217 -0.54 6.92 -10.16
C VAL A 217 -1.23 5.64 -9.72
N ILE A 218 -2.14 5.80 -8.77
CA ILE A 218 -3.15 4.80 -8.41
C ILE A 218 -4.50 5.41 -8.80
N GLU A 219 -5.17 4.77 -9.75
CA GLU A 219 -6.57 5.05 -10.07
C GLU A 219 -7.45 4.15 -9.20
N VAL A 220 -8.54 4.71 -8.67
CA VAL A 220 -9.49 3.99 -7.83
C VAL A 220 -10.84 3.97 -8.53
N LYS A 221 -11.43 2.77 -8.65
CA LYS A 221 -12.78 2.61 -9.18
C LYS A 221 -13.65 1.79 -8.26
N ARG A 222 -14.96 2.03 -8.30
CA ARG A 222 -15.94 1.17 -7.65
C ARG A 222 -16.86 0.52 -8.67
N ARG A 223 -17.01 -0.80 -8.60
CA ARG A 223 -17.97 -1.55 -9.41
C ARG A 223 -19.14 -2.06 -8.57
N LYS A 224 -20.35 -1.97 -9.14
CA LYS A 224 -21.59 -2.52 -8.55
C LYS A 224 -21.78 -4.01 -8.91
N THR A 225 -21.15 -4.43 -10.01
CA THR A 225 -21.15 -5.80 -10.51
C THR A 225 -19.80 -6.44 -10.25
N LYS A 226 -19.75 -7.78 -10.28
CA LYS A 226 -18.53 -8.55 -10.01
C LYS A 226 -17.37 -8.02 -10.84
N ALA A 227 -16.22 -7.82 -10.19
CA ALA A 227 -15.02 -7.26 -10.81
C ALA A 227 -14.23 -8.33 -11.56
N GLU A 228 -14.87 -8.98 -12.54
CA GLU A 228 -14.21 -9.93 -13.43
C GLU A 228 -13.18 -9.23 -14.31
N ARG A 229 -12.05 -9.90 -14.56
CA ARG A 229 -10.90 -9.37 -15.30
C ARG A 229 -11.31 -8.66 -16.59
N ASN A 230 -12.00 -9.34 -17.50
CA ASN A 230 -12.37 -8.78 -18.80
C ASN A 230 -13.25 -7.52 -18.67
N ALA A 231 -14.12 -7.50 -17.66
CA ALA A 231 -15.00 -6.36 -17.42
C ALA A 231 -14.26 -5.19 -16.77
N VAL A 232 -13.30 -5.45 -15.87
CA VAL A 232 -12.41 -4.39 -15.34
C VAL A 232 -11.54 -3.80 -16.44
N GLU A 233 -10.96 -4.65 -17.29
CA GLU A 233 -10.12 -4.21 -18.40
C GLU A 233 -10.90 -3.37 -19.42
N ARG A 234 -12.13 -3.76 -19.76
CA ARG A 234 -12.97 -2.97 -20.66
C ARG A 234 -13.39 -1.63 -20.06
N ASP A 235 -13.80 -1.60 -18.80
CA ASP A 235 -14.52 -0.46 -18.23
C ASP A 235 -13.60 0.56 -17.54
N CYS A 236 -12.43 0.14 -17.05
CA CYS A 236 -11.59 0.97 -16.18
C CYS A 236 -10.16 1.22 -16.72
N LEU A 237 -9.69 0.40 -17.66
CA LEU A 237 -8.29 0.43 -18.10
C LEU A 237 -7.90 1.71 -18.83
N ALA A 238 -8.81 2.26 -19.65
CA ALA A 238 -8.54 3.47 -20.41
C ALA A 238 -8.20 4.66 -19.50
N GLN A 239 -8.89 4.80 -18.37
CA GLN A 239 -8.63 5.86 -17.38
C GLN A 239 -7.29 5.65 -16.69
N ALA A 240 -7.02 4.44 -16.19
CA ALA A 240 -5.73 4.12 -15.55
C ALA A 240 -4.53 4.31 -16.50
N ALA A 241 -4.69 3.96 -17.78
CA ALA A 241 -3.63 4.12 -18.78
C ALA A 241 -3.36 5.59 -19.13
N ASN A 242 -4.39 6.44 -19.21
CA ASN A 242 -4.26 7.85 -19.59
C ASN A 242 -3.38 8.66 -18.62
N TYR A 243 -3.35 8.31 -17.34
CA TYR A 243 -2.57 9.06 -16.35
C TYR A 243 -1.07 8.71 -16.33
N THR A 244 -0.66 7.71 -17.10
CA THR A 244 0.76 7.37 -17.28
C THR A 244 1.39 8.08 -18.49
N VAL A 245 0.68 8.99 -19.15
CA VAL A 245 1.15 9.67 -20.38
C VAL A 245 2.44 10.48 -20.17
N THR A 246 2.59 11.14 -19.02
CA THR A 246 3.78 11.97 -18.71
C THR A 246 4.76 11.30 -17.73
N GLY A 247 4.52 10.04 -17.37
CA GLY A 247 5.28 9.30 -16.36
C GLY A 247 5.79 7.96 -16.89
N PRO A 248 6.39 7.12 -16.02
CA PRO A 248 6.70 5.74 -16.36
C PRO A 248 5.44 5.01 -16.87
N PRO A 249 5.54 4.05 -17.81
CA PRO A 249 4.39 3.31 -18.34
C PRO A 249 3.91 2.22 -17.35
N PHE A 250 3.89 2.56 -16.06
CA PHE A 250 3.49 1.71 -14.95
C PHE A 250 2.45 2.46 -14.11
N GLY A 251 1.38 1.77 -13.74
CA GLY A 251 0.32 2.33 -12.91
C GLY A 251 -0.37 1.24 -12.10
N ILE A 252 -1.20 1.67 -11.15
CA ILE A 252 -2.02 0.77 -10.35
C ILE A 252 -3.49 1.16 -10.54
N LEU A 253 -4.35 0.16 -10.67
CA LEU A 253 -5.81 0.31 -10.67
C LEU A 253 -6.37 -0.48 -9.49
N LEU A 254 -6.93 0.22 -8.51
CA LEU A 254 -7.63 -0.37 -7.37
C LEU A 254 -9.14 -0.38 -7.66
N VAL A 255 -9.76 -1.55 -7.62
CA VAL A 255 -11.21 -1.70 -7.88
C VAL A 255 -11.91 -2.21 -6.62
N GLY A 256 -12.78 -1.40 -6.03
CA GLY A 256 -13.73 -1.85 -5.03
C GLY A 256 -14.87 -2.65 -5.68
N ASP A 257 -14.90 -3.96 -5.47
CA ASP A 257 -15.98 -4.84 -5.92
C ASP A 257 -17.10 -4.85 -4.88
N HIS A 258 -18.16 -4.10 -5.17
CA HIS A 258 -19.38 -4.02 -4.37
C HIS A 258 -20.51 -4.91 -4.93
N SER A 259 -20.17 -5.99 -5.63
CA SER A 259 -21.15 -6.98 -6.04
C SER A 259 -21.79 -7.70 -4.84
N SER A 260 -22.79 -8.54 -5.09
CA SER A 260 -23.50 -9.23 -4.02
C SER A 260 -22.64 -10.23 -3.25
N HIS A 261 -21.52 -10.69 -3.84
CA HIS A 261 -20.65 -11.74 -3.29
C HIS A 261 -21.39 -13.01 -2.88
N ALA A 262 -22.58 -13.26 -3.43
CA ALA A 262 -23.47 -14.34 -3.01
C ALA A 262 -22.85 -15.74 -3.24
N ALA A 263 -21.96 -15.86 -4.23
CA ALA A 263 -21.22 -17.09 -4.53
C ALA A 263 -19.84 -17.16 -3.83
N GLY A 264 -19.57 -16.27 -2.87
CA GLY A 264 -18.27 -16.12 -2.21
C GLY A 264 -17.42 -15.00 -2.81
N TYR A 265 -16.25 -14.80 -2.21
CA TYR A 265 -15.28 -13.77 -2.58
C TYR A 265 -14.16 -14.38 -3.45
N SER A 266 -13.59 -13.58 -4.35
CA SER A 266 -12.32 -13.92 -5.00
C SER A 266 -11.20 -14.01 -3.96
N ASP A 267 -10.25 -14.93 -4.13
CA ASP A 267 -9.03 -14.95 -3.31
C ASP A 267 -8.12 -13.77 -3.69
N PHE A 268 -7.23 -13.39 -2.78
CA PHE A 268 -6.20 -12.38 -2.98
C PHE A 268 -5.37 -12.64 -4.25
N ASP A 269 -5.03 -13.89 -4.51
CA ASP A 269 -4.20 -14.27 -5.66
C ASP A 269 -4.93 -14.07 -6.99
N ASP A 270 -6.25 -14.29 -7.04
CA ASP A 270 -7.08 -13.97 -8.21
C ASP A 270 -7.40 -12.48 -8.30
N GLY A 271 -7.42 -11.80 -7.15
CA GLY A 271 -7.76 -10.40 -7.01
C GLY A 271 -6.69 -9.43 -7.52
N ALA A 272 -5.44 -9.86 -7.71
CA ALA A 272 -4.38 -8.99 -8.22
C ALA A 272 -3.74 -9.52 -9.50
N TRP A 273 -3.54 -8.67 -10.50
CA TRP A 273 -2.92 -9.07 -11.76
C TRP A 273 -2.32 -7.90 -12.54
N ILE A 274 -1.61 -8.19 -13.63
CA ILE A 274 -1.19 -7.17 -14.60
C ILE A 274 -2.03 -7.26 -15.86
N THR A 275 -2.44 -6.10 -16.36
CA THR A 275 -2.98 -5.95 -17.69
C THR A 275 -2.07 -5.05 -18.54
N ARG A 276 -2.05 -5.30 -19.85
CA ARG A 276 -1.19 -4.61 -20.81
C ARG A 276 -2.05 -3.72 -21.69
N TYR A 277 -1.67 -2.46 -21.84
CA TYR A 277 -2.37 -1.51 -22.70
C TYR A 277 -1.40 -0.75 -23.59
N ALA A 278 -1.62 -0.78 -24.90
CA ALA A 278 -0.88 0.02 -25.87
C ALA A 278 -1.89 0.64 -26.84
N ARG A 279 -1.71 1.93 -27.17
CA ARG A 279 -2.61 2.64 -28.11
C ARG A 279 -2.22 2.41 -29.57
N SER A 280 -1.01 1.95 -29.81
CA SER A 280 -0.52 1.53 -31.11
C SER A 280 0.40 0.32 -30.97
N THR A 281 0.66 -0.35 -32.09
CA THR A 281 1.59 -1.49 -32.17
C THR A 281 3.06 -1.09 -31.93
N THR A 282 3.36 0.20 -31.99
CA THR A 282 4.70 0.76 -31.81
C THR A 282 4.92 1.41 -30.44
N GLU A 283 3.85 1.64 -29.66
CA GLU A 283 3.96 2.18 -28.30
C GLU A 283 4.49 1.10 -27.36
N VAL A 284 5.41 1.47 -26.46
CA VAL A 284 5.80 0.60 -25.34
C VAL A 284 4.54 0.32 -24.49
N PRO A 285 4.12 -0.95 -24.33
CA PRO A 285 2.91 -1.24 -23.57
C PRO A 285 3.00 -0.74 -22.13
N ARG A 286 1.91 -0.14 -21.69
CA ARG A 286 1.68 0.25 -20.30
C ARG A 286 1.29 -0.99 -19.53
N LEU A 287 1.96 -1.20 -18.40
CA LEU A 287 1.66 -2.30 -17.50
C LEU A 287 0.92 -1.73 -16.29
N ILE A 288 -0.37 -2.06 -16.18
CA ILE A 288 -1.22 -1.63 -15.09
C ILE A 288 -1.41 -2.81 -14.14
N VAL A 289 -0.97 -2.66 -12.89
CA VAL A 289 -1.27 -3.62 -11.83
C VAL A 289 -2.68 -3.35 -11.35
N VAL A 290 -3.58 -4.30 -11.56
CA VAL A 290 -4.95 -4.26 -11.07
C VAL A 290 -5.01 -4.98 -9.73
N GLY A 291 -5.69 -4.39 -8.76
CA GLY A 291 -6.09 -5.02 -7.51
C GLY A 291 -7.58 -4.85 -7.29
N VAL A 292 -8.30 -5.95 -7.12
CA VAL A 292 -9.71 -5.99 -6.79
C VAL A 292 -9.84 -6.24 -5.29
N LEU A 293 -10.59 -5.37 -4.62
CA LEU A 293 -10.89 -5.47 -3.20
C LEU A 293 -12.40 -5.68 -3.03
N PRO A 294 -12.86 -6.80 -2.46
CA PRO A 294 -14.25 -6.96 -2.08
C PRO A 294 -14.65 -5.95 -1.01
N ILE A 295 -15.70 -5.18 -1.28
CA ILE A 295 -16.26 -4.19 -0.36
C ILE A 295 -17.76 -4.42 -0.21
N GLY A 296 -18.40 -3.81 0.79
CA GLY A 296 -19.83 -4.02 1.00
C GLY A 296 -20.17 -5.45 1.45
N ARG A 297 -19.20 -6.17 2.04
CA ARG A 297 -19.30 -7.61 2.28
C ARG A 297 -20.47 -7.92 3.21
N PRO A 298 -21.41 -8.80 2.82
CA PRO A 298 -22.45 -9.25 3.74
C PRO A 298 -21.83 -9.91 4.98
N ALA A 299 -22.54 -9.83 6.11
CA ALA A 299 -22.16 -10.58 7.30
C ALA A 299 -22.05 -12.09 6.96
N PRO A 300 -21.08 -12.84 7.52
CA PRO A 300 -20.89 -14.26 7.19
C PRO A 300 -22.16 -15.11 7.34
N SER A 301 -23.03 -14.76 8.29
CA SER A 301 -24.32 -15.43 8.53
C SER A 301 -25.34 -15.29 7.39
N ALA A 302 -25.14 -14.34 6.48
CA ALA A 302 -26.01 -14.07 5.34
C ALA A 302 -25.57 -14.80 4.04
N LEU A 303 -24.43 -15.48 4.04
CA LEU A 303 -23.95 -16.23 2.87
C LEU A 303 -24.84 -17.45 2.60
N ARG A 304 -25.07 -17.76 1.33
CA ARG A 304 -25.83 -18.93 0.87
C ARG A 304 -24.97 -19.69 -0.13
N MET A 305 -24.83 -21.00 0.05
CA MET A 305 -24.23 -21.83 -0.98
C MET A 305 -25.19 -21.92 -2.18
N PRO A 306 -24.69 -21.83 -3.44
CA PRO A 306 -25.50 -22.15 -4.59
C PRO A 306 -26.06 -23.57 -4.44
N ALA A 307 -27.34 -23.76 -4.71
CA ALA A 307 -27.88 -25.11 -4.87
C ALA A 307 -27.19 -25.74 -6.08
N LEU A 308 -26.64 -26.96 -5.88
CA LEU A 308 -26.05 -27.77 -6.94
C LEU A 308 -27.09 -28.20 -7.96
#